data_AF-A0A3N7F0I9-F1
#
_entry.id   AF-A0A3N7F0I9-F1
#
_cell.length_a   1.000
_cell.length_b   1.000
_cell.length_c   1.000
_cell.angle_alpha   90.00
_cell.angle_beta   90.00
_cell.angle_gamma   90.00
#
_symmetry.space_group_name_H-M   'P 1'
#
loop_
_entity.id
_entity.type
_entity.pdbx_description
1 polymer ?
#
loop_
_entity_poly.entity_id
_entity_poly.type
_entity_poly.pdbx_seq_one_letter_code
_entity_poly.pdbx_strand_id
1 'polypeptide(L)'
;MTGFSIRCRGWRSVYFNPERKGFLGLAPTTLLQTLVQQERWSEGELQILLSRHGPFFDGYKNIPLKLLLSYCIYFLWAANCFPTLYYVVVPSLCLLRGISLFPKASSPWIQAFAYAFFADRAYGLVEFLWCDGTFQGWWNDQRIWMFKRTTSYLVGFCDTILKMLGFTNHAFVVTAKVASEDASKRYEQEIMEFGVPSPMFNILATLALLNIFSFIGGIKMVISDVENKVLDLFTSQIVLSGLIVWINLPVYEGLFFRKDSGRIPNSVTYKSLIVSLLACSVALH
;
A
#
# COMPACT_ATOMS: atom_id res chain seq x y z
N MET A 1 8.90 2.19 21.10
CA MET A 1 10.03 1.77 21.97
C MET A 1 9.68 1.78 23.45
N THR A 2 9.42 2.94 24.06
CA THR A 2 9.27 3.06 25.53
C THR A 2 8.14 2.18 26.09
N GLY A 3 6.96 2.21 25.48
CA GLY A 3 5.82 1.38 25.91
C GLY A 3 6.12 -0.13 25.85
N PHE A 4 6.81 -0.58 24.80
CA PHE A 4 7.24 -1.97 24.66
C PHE A 4 8.24 -2.37 25.75
N SER A 5 9.25 -1.53 26.02
CA SER A 5 10.23 -1.77 27.08
C SER A 5 9.58 -1.81 28.47
N ILE A 6 8.65 -0.90 28.77
CA ILE A 6 7.87 -0.91 30.02
C ILE A 6 7.08 -2.21 30.15
N ARG A 7 6.49 -2.70 29.05
CA ARG A 7 5.77 -3.97 29.02
C ARG A 7 6.68 -5.17 29.29
N CYS A 8 7.90 -5.19 28.75
CA CYS A 8 8.92 -6.19 29.08
C CYS A 8 9.33 -6.18 30.56
N ARG A 9 9.06 -5.11 31.32
CA ARG A 9 9.31 -5.06 32.77
C ARG A 9 8.11 -5.52 33.61
N GLY A 10 7.08 -6.09 32.99
CA GLY A 10 5.92 -6.68 33.68
C GLY A 10 4.72 -5.72 33.88
N TRP A 11 4.85 -4.45 33.49
CA TRP A 11 3.76 -3.48 33.59
C TRP A 11 2.59 -3.84 32.69
N ARG A 12 1.35 -3.54 33.10
CA ARG A 12 0.12 -3.77 32.33
C ARG A 12 -0.45 -2.45 31.82
N SER A 13 -0.91 -2.43 30.57
CA SER A 13 -1.63 -1.31 29.98
C SER A 13 -3.13 -1.50 30.15
N VAL A 14 -3.86 -0.39 30.24
CA VAL A 14 -5.33 -0.35 30.23
C VAL A 14 -5.76 0.55 29.08
N TYR A 15 -6.71 0.08 28.27
CA TYR A 15 -7.37 0.88 27.26
C TYR A 15 -8.72 1.35 27.80
N PHE A 16 -8.97 2.65 27.75
CA PHE A 16 -10.20 3.26 28.22
C PHE A 16 -10.75 4.20 27.15
N ASN A 17 -11.99 3.96 26.72
CA ASN A 17 -12.68 4.73 25.69
C ASN A 17 -13.94 5.38 26.30
N PRO A 18 -13.82 6.58 26.89
CA PRO A 18 -14.97 7.30 27.44
C PRO A 18 -15.89 7.80 26.32
N GLU A 19 -17.17 8.00 26.65
CA GLU A 19 -18.17 8.55 25.72
C GLU A 19 -17.74 9.92 25.18
N ARG A 20 -17.35 10.83 26.09
CA ARG A 20 -16.71 12.09 25.70
C ARG A 20 -15.24 11.84 25.37
N LYS A 21 -14.83 12.14 24.13
CA LYS A 21 -13.44 12.02 23.70
C LYS A 21 -12.53 12.87 24.58
N GLY A 22 -11.58 12.22 25.26
CA GLY A 22 -10.63 12.89 26.15
C GLY A 22 -9.54 13.67 25.41
N PHE A 23 -9.28 13.34 24.14
CA PHE A 23 -8.30 13.99 23.30
C PHE A 23 -8.87 14.21 21.89
N LEU A 24 -8.62 15.38 21.32
CA LEU A 24 -8.92 15.71 19.94
C LEU A 24 -7.59 16.02 19.25
N GLY A 25 -7.35 15.40 18.09
CA GLY A 25 -6.13 15.57 17.32
C GLY A 25 -6.44 15.94 15.87
N LEU A 26 -5.44 16.47 15.18
CA LEU A 26 -5.52 16.76 13.75
C LEU A 26 -4.96 15.59 12.95
N ALA A 27 -5.79 15.05 12.05
CA ALA A 27 -5.39 14.05 11.08
C ALA A 27 -4.71 14.71 9.86
N PRO A 28 -3.84 13.99 9.14
CA PRO A 28 -3.40 14.41 7.82
C PRO A 28 -4.59 14.66 6.89
N THR A 29 -4.57 15.77 6.16
CA THR A 29 -5.63 16.11 5.19
C THR A 29 -5.20 15.87 3.75
N THR A 30 -3.91 15.59 3.51
CA THR A 30 -3.39 15.23 2.18
C THR A 30 -2.82 13.83 2.14
N LEU A 31 -2.79 13.23 0.94
CA LEU A 31 -2.20 11.91 0.74
C LEU A 31 -0.71 11.93 1.10
N LEU A 32 0.03 12.96 0.65
CA LEU A 32 1.47 13.04 0.94
C LEU A 32 1.76 13.12 2.45
N GLN A 33 1.00 13.93 3.20
CA GLN A 33 1.15 13.98 4.66
C GLN A 33 0.90 12.62 5.30
N THR A 34 -0.11 11.88 4.82
CA THR A 34 -0.40 10.51 5.27
C THR A 34 0.78 9.58 4.97
N LEU A 35 1.31 9.60 3.75
CA LEU A 35 2.40 8.70 3.35
C LEU A 35 3.71 9.01 4.08
N VAL A 36 4.08 10.28 4.27
CA VAL A 36 5.27 10.67 5.05
C VAL A 36 5.11 10.32 6.53
N GLN A 37 3.89 10.45 7.08
CA GLN A 37 3.64 9.99 8.46
C GLN A 37 3.84 8.47 8.58
N GLN A 38 3.33 7.70 7.60
CA GLN A 38 3.41 6.24 7.60
C GLN A 38 4.82 5.72 7.35
N GLU A 39 5.60 6.43 6.53
CA GLU A 39 7.03 6.17 6.34
C GLU A 39 7.76 6.22 7.69
N ARG A 40 7.62 7.34 8.42
CA ARG A 40 8.23 7.52 9.75
C ARG A 40 7.81 6.43 10.75
N TRP A 41 6.53 6.06 10.73
CA TRP A 41 6.03 4.98 11.58
C TRP A 41 6.68 3.65 11.20
N SER A 42 6.65 3.28 9.92
CA SER A 42 7.22 2.02 9.45
C SER A 42 8.73 1.92 9.67
N GLU A 43 9.46 3.03 9.52
CA GLU A 43 10.89 3.12 9.83
C GLU A 43 11.14 2.87 11.33
N GLY A 44 10.40 3.59 12.18
CA GLY A 44 10.48 3.42 13.62
C GLY A 44 10.22 1.98 14.04
N GLU A 45 9.12 1.39 13.57
CA GLU A 45 8.72 0.01 13.89
C GLU A 45 9.75 -1.02 13.41
N LEU A 46 10.35 -0.84 12.22
CA LEU A 46 11.41 -1.71 11.72
C LEU A 46 12.71 -1.58 12.52
N GLN A 47 13.06 -0.36 12.97
CA GLN A 47 14.19 -0.18 13.88
C GLN A 47 13.97 -0.90 15.21
N ILE A 48 12.74 -0.90 15.75
CA ILE A 48 12.40 -1.69 16.94
C ILE A 48 12.65 -3.17 16.67
N LEU A 49 12.12 -3.69 15.55
CA LEU A 49 12.23 -5.09 15.16
C LEU A 49 13.69 -5.57 15.16
N LEU A 50 14.57 -4.75 14.59
CA LEU A 50 15.99 -5.06 14.38
C LEU A 50 16.88 -4.66 15.56
N SER A 51 16.33 -3.99 16.59
CA SER A 51 17.08 -3.58 17.77
C SER A 51 17.28 -4.73 18.77
N ARG A 52 18.28 -4.59 19.65
CA ARG A 52 18.48 -5.49 20.80
C ARG A 52 17.31 -5.49 21.79
N HIS A 53 16.50 -4.42 21.79
CA HIS A 53 15.31 -4.30 22.63
C HIS A 53 14.03 -4.71 21.88
N GLY A 54 14.18 -5.38 20.74
CA GLY A 54 13.09 -5.81 19.88
C GLY A 54 12.38 -7.08 20.36
N PRO A 55 11.40 -7.56 19.58
CA PRO A 55 10.59 -8.72 19.94
C PRO A 55 11.39 -10.01 20.06
N PHE A 56 12.43 -10.20 19.25
CA PHE A 56 13.22 -11.45 19.21
C PHE A 56 14.21 -11.60 20.36
N PHE A 57 14.48 -10.54 21.10
CA PHE A 57 15.42 -10.53 22.22
C PHE A 57 14.67 -10.29 23.53
N ASP A 58 14.55 -9.04 23.94
CA ASP A 58 13.89 -8.65 25.19
C ASP A 58 12.41 -9.03 25.20
N GLY A 59 11.72 -8.95 24.07
CA GLY A 59 10.31 -9.32 23.95
C GLY A 59 10.05 -10.79 24.27
N TYR A 60 10.77 -11.70 23.60
CA TYR A 60 10.57 -13.14 23.70
C TYR A 60 10.71 -13.67 25.14
N LYS A 61 11.63 -13.10 25.92
CA LYS A 61 11.88 -13.55 27.30
C LYS A 61 10.84 -13.03 28.29
N ASN A 62 10.24 -11.88 28.01
CA ASN A 62 9.52 -11.11 29.03
C ASN A 62 8.03 -10.85 28.71
N ILE A 63 7.60 -11.11 27.48
CA ILE A 63 6.23 -10.86 27.03
C ILE A 63 5.55 -12.19 26.66
N PRO A 64 4.29 -12.43 27.08
CA PRO A 64 3.54 -13.60 26.64
C PRO A 64 3.43 -13.67 25.12
N LEU A 65 3.60 -14.87 24.54
CA LEU A 65 3.66 -15.08 23.10
C LEU A 65 2.51 -14.42 22.32
N LYS A 66 1.26 -14.55 22.80
CA LYS A 66 0.08 -13.95 22.15
C LYS A 66 0.21 -12.43 22.01
N LEU A 67 0.69 -11.77 23.06
CA LEU A 67 0.90 -10.33 23.05
C LEU A 67 2.10 -9.95 22.17
N LEU A 68 3.17 -10.73 22.21
CA LEU A 68 4.33 -10.53 21.34
C LEU A 68 3.96 -10.59 19.86
N LEU A 69 3.14 -11.57 19.46
CA LEU A 69 2.65 -11.69 18.08
C LEU A 69 1.84 -10.46 17.66
N SER A 70 1.04 -9.87 18.56
CA SER A 70 0.28 -8.65 18.25
C SER A 70 1.20 -7.44 18.00
N TYR A 71 2.34 -7.34 18.69
CA TYR A 71 3.35 -6.32 18.40
C TYR A 71 4.06 -6.57 17.06
N CYS A 72 4.36 -7.83 16.74
CA CYS A 72 5.05 -8.18 15.49
C CYS A 72 4.28 -7.76 14.24
N ILE A 73 2.95 -7.69 14.30
CA ILE A 73 2.12 -7.17 13.19
C ILE A 73 2.55 -5.76 12.80
N TYR A 74 2.83 -4.89 13.78
CA TYR A 74 3.28 -3.51 13.56
C TYR A 74 4.76 -3.45 13.15
N PHE A 75 5.60 -4.23 13.83
CA PHE A 75 7.04 -4.29 13.54
C PHE A 75 7.37 -4.75 12.12
N LEU A 76 6.50 -5.56 11.51
CA LEU A 76 6.65 -6.06 10.15
C LEU A 76 6.00 -5.16 9.09
N TRP A 77 5.49 -3.98 9.42
CA TRP A 77 4.86 -3.08 8.45
C TRP A 77 5.77 -2.78 7.26
N ALA A 78 6.99 -2.29 7.52
CA ALA A 78 7.95 -1.97 6.46
C ALA A 78 8.24 -3.20 5.56
N ALA A 79 8.52 -4.36 6.16
CA ALA A 79 8.84 -5.59 5.43
C ALA A 79 7.68 -6.12 4.56
N ASN A 80 6.43 -5.80 4.89
CA ASN A 80 5.26 -6.16 4.07
C ASN A 80 5.21 -5.46 2.70
N CYS A 81 6.13 -4.51 2.42
CA CYS A 81 6.25 -3.91 1.10
C CYS A 81 6.60 -4.95 0.03
N PHE A 82 7.51 -5.90 0.31
CA PHE A 82 8.00 -6.89 -0.67
C PHE A 82 6.93 -7.81 -1.22
N PRO A 83 6.13 -8.53 -0.39
CA PRO A 83 5.06 -9.36 -0.93
C PRO A 83 4.03 -8.52 -1.69
N THR A 84 3.74 -7.31 -1.23
CA THR A 84 2.79 -6.42 -1.92
C THR A 84 3.30 -6.01 -3.30
N LEU A 85 4.56 -5.58 -3.39
CA LEU A 85 5.20 -5.22 -4.66
C LEU A 85 5.27 -6.40 -5.61
N TYR A 86 5.55 -7.61 -5.10
CA TYR A 86 5.50 -8.82 -5.91
C TYR A 86 4.14 -8.97 -6.58
N TYR A 87 3.04 -8.95 -5.82
CA TYR A 87 1.69 -9.13 -6.38
C TYR A 87 1.23 -7.96 -7.26
N VAL A 88 1.75 -6.75 -7.05
CA VAL A 88 1.41 -5.57 -7.87
C VAL A 88 2.20 -5.51 -9.17
N VAL A 89 3.40 -6.07 -9.22
CA VAL A 89 4.30 -5.96 -10.39
C VAL A 89 4.37 -7.26 -11.18
N VAL A 90 4.68 -8.37 -10.52
CA VAL A 90 5.05 -9.63 -11.18
C VAL A 90 3.87 -10.23 -11.95
N PRO A 91 2.67 -10.42 -11.37
CA PRO A 91 1.51 -10.92 -12.12
C PRO A 91 1.16 -10.10 -13.35
N SER A 92 1.28 -8.77 -13.27
CA SER A 92 0.97 -7.84 -14.35
C SER A 92 2.01 -7.89 -15.46
N LEU A 93 3.30 -7.95 -15.14
CA LEU A 93 4.33 -8.14 -16.17
C LEU A 93 4.27 -9.53 -16.80
N CYS A 94 4.00 -10.58 -16.01
CA CYS A 94 3.78 -11.93 -16.52
C CYS A 94 2.54 -12.00 -17.42
N LEU A 95 1.46 -11.27 -17.11
CA LEU A 95 0.29 -11.15 -17.98
C LEU A 95 0.68 -10.53 -19.34
N LEU A 96 1.44 -9.43 -19.31
CA LEU A 96 1.91 -8.76 -20.53
C LEU A 96 2.79 -9.67 -21.39
N ARG A 97 3.63 -10.50 -20.75
CA ARG A 97 4.52 -11.46 -21.41
C ARG A 97 3.80 -12.73 -21.90
N GLY A 98 2.61 -13.04 -21.37
CA GLY A 98 1.92 -14.30 -21.64
C GLY A 98 2.43 -15.49 -20.80
N ILE A 99 2.94 -15.23 -19.59
CA ILE A 99 3.30 -16.27 -18.62
C ILE A 99 2.17 -16.40 -17.60
N SER A 100 1.52 -17.58 -17.58
CA SER A 100 0.47 -17.90 -16.61
C SER A 100 1.10 -18.27 -15.26
N LEU A 101 0.69 -17.58 -14.19
CA LEU A 101 1.20 -17.81 -12.82
C LEU A 101 0.19 -18.52 -11.90
N PHE A 102 -1.09 -18.45 -12.23
CA PHE A 102 -2.17 -18.95 -11.37
C PHE A 102 -2.79 -20.20 -11.99
N PRO A 103 -3.53 -21.01 -11.20
CA PRO A 103 -4.30 -22.11 -11.76
C PRO A 103 -5.26 -21.62 -12.85
N LYS A 104 -5.54 -22.50 -13.82
CA LYS A 104 -6.52 -22.27 -14.89
C LYS A 104 -7.92 -22.04 -14.35
N ALA A 105 -8.76 -21.27 -15.06
CA ALA A 105 -10.18 -21.02 -14.77
C ALA A 105 -10.96 -22.31 -14.52
N SER A 106 -10.67 -23.33 -15.31
CA SER A 106 -11.23 -24.69 -15.23
C SER A 106 -10.74 -25.53 -14.04
N SER A 107 -9.70 -25.08 -13.32
CA SER A 107 -9.15 -25.80 -12.17
C SER A 107 -10.05 -25.67 -10.94
N PRO A 108 -10.34 -26.77 -10.21
CA PRO A 108 -11.12 -26.70 -8.97
C PRO A 108 -10.45 -25.82 -7.91
N TRP A 109 -9.12 -25.66 -7.96
CA TRP A 109 -8.37 -24.82 -7.01
C TRP A 109 -8.78 -23.35 -7.04
N ILE A 110 -9.29 -22.83 -8.17
CA ILE A 110 -9.77 -21.44 -8.24
C ILE A 110 -10.90 -21.17 -7.26
N GLN A 111 -11.72 -22.17 -6.95
CA GLN A 111 -12.80 -22.00 -5.97
C GLN A 111 -12.24 -21.64 -4.59
N ALA A 112 -11.12 -22.25 -4.19
CA ALA A 112 -10.45 -21.94 -2.93
C ALA A 112 -9.87 -20.51 -2.94
N PHE A 113 -9.24 -20.09 -4.04
CA PHE A 113 -8.73 -18.71 -4.19
C PHE A 113 -9.86 -17.67 -4.17
N ALA A 114 -10.94 -17.93 -4.90
CA ALA A 114 -12.11 -17.07 -4.94
C ALA A 114 -12.75 -16.96 -3.54
N TYR A 115 -12.95 -18.08 -2.86
CA TYR A 115 -13.49 -18.09 -1.50
C TYR A 115 -12.62 -17.26 -0.54
N ALA A 116 -11.30 -17.50 -0.51
CA ALA A 116 -10.40 -16.76 0.36
C ALA A 116 -10.43 -15.24 0.09
N PHE A 117 -10.43 -14.85 -1.19
CA PHE A 117 -10.52 -13.45 -1.59
C PHE A 117 -11.85 -12.80 -1.16
N PHE A 118 -12.98 -13.40 -1.52
CA PHE A 118 -14.29 -12.83 -1.20
C PHE A 118 -14.58 -12.84 0.30
N ALA A 119 -14.23 -13.90 1.01
CA ALA A 119 -14.42 -14.00 2.46
C ALA A 119 -13.64 -12.91 3.19
N ASP A 120 -12.36 -12.70 2.85
CA ASP A 120 -11.54 -11.66 3.45
C ASP A 120 -12.08 -10.26 3.16
N ARG A 121 -12.44 -9.97 1.89
CA ARG A 121 -13.01 -8.67 1.51
C ARG A 121 -14.37 -8.40 2.16
N ALA A 122 -15.25 -9.39 2.19
CA ALA A 122 -16.57 -9.27 2.81
C ALA A 122 -16.44 -9.06 4.33
N TYR A 123 -15.58 -9.83 4.99
CA TYR A 123 -15.32 -9.67 6.42
C TYR A 123 -14.77 -8.29 6.73
N GLY A 124 -13.76 -7.83 5.99
CA GLY A 124 -13.18 -6.49 6.18
C GLY A 124 -14.19 -5.37 5.94
N LEU A 125 -15.11 -5.51 4.98
CA LEU A 125 -16.19 -4.55 4.76
C LEU A 125 -17.17 -4.54 5.94
N VAL A 126 -17.62 -5.71 6.39
CA VAL A 126 -18.56 -5.82 7.52
C VAL A 126 -17.96 -5.22 8.79
N GLU A 127 -16.69 -5.52 9.09
CA GLU A 127 -15.99 -4.95 10.25
C GLU A 127 -15.86 -3.42 10.14
N PHE A 128 -15.58 -2.89 8.96
CA PHE A 128 -15.47 -1.45 8.74
C PHE A 128 -16.82 -0.74 8.94
N LEU A 129 -17.92 -1.33 8.44
CA LEU A 129 -19.27 -0.80 8.64
C LEU A 129 -19.73 -0.93 10.09
N TRP A 130 -19.34 -1.99 10.80
CA TRP A 130 -19.61 -2.15 12.24
C TRP A 130 -18.95 -1.03 13.07
N CYS A 131 -17.82 -0.52 12.60
CA CYS A 131 -17.10 0.60 13.22
C CYS A 131 -17.60 1.99 12.76
N ASP A 132 -18.88 2.11 12.38
CA ASP A 132 -19.51 3.33 11.86
C ASP A 132 -18.84 3.90 10.59
N GLY A 133 -18.15 3.05 9.82
CA GLY A 133 -17.56 3.40 8.54
C GLY A 133 -18.58 3.43 7.39
N THR A 134 -18.18 4.00 6.26
CA THR A 134 -18.96 3.97 5.01
C THR A 134 -18.34 3.02 3.99
N PHE A 135 -19.11 2.57 3.00
CA PHE A 135 -18.59 1.76 1.89
C PHE A 135 -17.48 2.50 1.12
N GLN A 136 -17.67 3.79 0.87
CA GLN A 136 -16.65 4.64 0.24
C GLN A 136 -15.40 4.78 1.11
N GLY A 137 -15.57 4.92 2.44
CA GLY A 137 -14.47 4.92 3.40
C GLY A 137 -13.68 3.61 3.40
N TRP A 138 -14.36 2.46 3.36
CA TRP A 138 -13.72 1.14 3.26
C TRP A 138 -12.92 1.01 1.96
N TRP A 139 -13.49 1.43 0.82
CA TRP A 139 -12.80 1.40 -0.46
C TRP A 139 -11.57 2.32 -0.47
N ASN A 140 -11.69 3.51 0.12
CA ASN A 140 -10.56 4.42 0.32
C ASN A 140 -9.49 3.81 1.25
N ASP A 141 -9.88 3.05 2.29
CA ASP A 141 -8.95 2.34 3.16
C ASP A 141 -8.16 1.26 2.39
N GLN A 142 -8.81 0.46 1.54
CA GLN A 142 -8.13 -0.51 0.68
C GLN A 142 -7.10 0.16 -0.24
N ARG A 143 -7.43 1.34 -0.78
CA ARG A 143 -6.52 2.13 -1.60
C ARG A 143 -5.32 2.62 -0.81
N ILE A 144 -5.57 3.26 0.33
CA ILE A 144 -4.52 3.80 1.19
C ILE A 144 -3.63 2.68 1.74
N TRP A 145 -4.19 1.51 2.05
CA TRP A 145 -3.45 0.32 2.44
C TRP A 145 -2.42 -0.09 1.37
N MET A 146 -2.82 -0.16 0.10
CA MET A 146 -1.91 -0.49 -0.99
C MET A 146 -0.85 0.61 -1.19
N PHE A 147 -1.25 1.88 -1.10
CA PHE A 147 -0.34 3.01 -1.28
C PHE A 147 0.75 3.04 -0.21
N LYS A 148 0.39 2.88 1.08
CA LYS A 148 1.34 2.81 2.19
C LYS A 148 2.37 1.69 1.96
N ARG A 149 1.92 0.48 1.59
CA ARG A 149 2.78 -0.69 1.42
C ARG A 149 3.73 -0.59 0.24
N THR A 150 3.27 -0.02 -0.87
CA THR A 150 4.10 0.12 -2.08
C THR A 150 5.03 1.33 -2.02
N THR A 151 4.73 2.33 -1.18
CA THR A 151 5.53 3.56 -1.06
C THR A 151 6.18 3.71 0.31
N SER A 152 5.46 4.26 1.29
CA SER A 152 5.92 4.57 2.64
C SER A 152 6.73 3.44 3.26
N TYR A 153 6.25 2.20 3.14
CA TYR A 153 6.90 1.04 3.74
C TYR A 153 8.15 0.62 2.99
N LEU A 154 8.16 0.74 1.65
CA LEU A 154 9.35 0.49 0.84
C LEU A 154 10.44 1.52 1.15
N VAL A 155 10.08 2.81 1.16
CA VAL A 155 11.01 3.90 1.50
C VAL A 155 11.52 3.73 2.93
N GLY A 156 10.62 3.54 3.91
CA GLY A 156 10.97 3.32 5.31
C GLY A 156 11.83 2.06 5.52
N PHE A 157 11.61 0.99 4.75
CA PHE A 157 12.48 -0.18 4.77
C PHE A 157 13.89 0.16 4.28
N CYS A 158 14.01 0.72 3.08
CA CYS A 158 15.30 1.09 2.48
C CYS A 158 16.08 2.05 3.38
N ASP A 159 15.43 3.10 3.87
CA ASP A 159 16.05 4.08 4.76
C ASP A 159 16.53 3.45 6.06
N THR A 160 15.75 2.55 6.66
CA THR A 160 16.18 1.84 7.86
C THR A 160 17.43 1.00 7.61
N ILE A 161 17.48 0.26 6.50
CA ILE A 161 18.65 -0.54 6.14
C ILE A 161 19.87 0.36 5.89
N LEU A 162 19.71 1.45 5.15
CA LEU A 162 20.81 2.41 4.90
C LEU A 162 21.33 3.05 6.19
N LYS A 163 20.44 3.39 7.13
CA LYS A 163 20.80 3.89 8.46
C LYS A 163 21.57 2.85 9.26
N MET A 164 21.10 1.60 9.26
CA MET A 164 21.79 0.50 9.96
C MET A 164 23.18 0.19 9.39
N LEU A 165 23.37 0.40 8.08
CA LEU A 165 24.67 0.26 7.41
C LEU A 165 25.57 1.49 7.57
N GLY A 166 25.09 2.57 8.20
CA GLY A 166 25.88 3.79 8.46
C GLY A 166 25.98 4.75 7.27
N PHE A 167 25.19 4.58 6.22
CA PHE A 167 25.23 5.45 5.03
C PHE A 167 24.45 6.77 5.20
N THR A 168 23.54 6.85 6.16
CA THR A 168 22.67 8.01 6.38
C THR A 168 22.47 8.30 7.86
N ASN A 169 22.23 9.57 8.20
CA ASN A 169 22.03 10.01 9.58
C ASN A 169 20.57 9.82 10.03
N HIS A 170 20.37 9.61 11.34
CA HIS A 170 19.05 9.57 11.97
C HIS A 170 18.45 10.99 12.09
N ALA A 171 17.90 11.53 11.00
CA ALA A 171 17.15 12.77 11.03
C ALA A 171 15.64 12.50 11.07
N PHE A 172 14.96 12.96 12.12
CA PHE A 172 13.50 12.90 12.22
C PHE A 172 12.89 14.18 11.64
N VAL A 173 12.29 14.08 10.46
CA VAL A 173 11.57 15.21 9.85
C VAL A 173 10.13 15.23 10.38
N VAL A 174 9.71 16.34 10.99
CA VAL A 174 8.33 16.49 11.45
C VAL A 174 7.43 16.79 10.26
N THR A 175 6.39 15.98 10.07
CA THR A 175 5.34 16.29 9.08
C THR A 175 4.51 17.46 9.56
N ALA A 176 4.59 18.60 8.87
CA ALA A 176 3.66 19.70 9.06
C ALA A 176 2.25 19.26 8.60
N LYS A 177 1.25 19.45 9.47
CA LYS A 177 -0.15 19.10 9.22
C LYS A 177 -1.00 20.28 8.75
N VAL A 178 -0.36 21.35 8.31
CA VAL A 178 -1.04 22.53 7.76
C VAL A 178 -1.25 22.29 6.26
N ALA A 179 -2.50 22.34 5.83
CA ALA A 179 -2.87 22.30 4.42
C ALA A 179 -3.29 23.70 3.96
N SER A 180 -3.14 23.98 2.67
CA SER A 180 -3.75 25.17 2.07
C SER A 180 -5.26 25.05 2.10
N GLU A 181 -5.97 26.19 2.03
CA GLU A 181 -7.44 26.22 2.02
C GLU A 181 -8.01 25.37 0.87
N ASP A 182 -7.38 25.43 -0.31
CA ASP A 182 -7.76 24.63 -1.47
C ASP A 182 -7.59 23.12 -1.23
N ALA A 183 -6.51 22.71 -0.56
CA ALA A 183 -6.28 21.31 -0.22
C ALA A 183 -7.27 20.84 0.87
N SER A 184 -7.66 21.72 1.80
CA SER A 184 -8.69 21.41 2.80
C SER A 184 -10.06 21.21 2.16
N LYS A 185 -10.47 22.08 1.23
CA LYS A 185 -11.73 21.92 0.47
C LYS A 185 -11.78 20.60 -0.29
N ARG A 186 -10.66 20.21 -0.90
CA ARG A 186 -10.55 18.90 -1.59
C ARG A 186 -10.67 17.74 -0.63
N TYR A 187 -10.07 17.83 0.55
CA TYR A 187 -10.19 16.82 1.60
C TYR A 187 -11.64 16.64 2.05
N GLU A 188 -12.38 17.74 2.28
CA GLU A 188 -13.81 17.70 2.62
C GLU A 188 -14.68 17.08 1.52
N GLN A 189 -14.25 17.19 0.27
CA GLN A 189 -14.90 16.56 -0.89
C GLN A 189 -14.43 15.12 -1.16
N GLU A 190 -13.60 14.56 -0.28
CA GLU A 190 -12.96 13.24 -0.43
C GLU A 190 -12.08 13.09 -1.69
N ILE A 191 -11.54 14.19 -2.19
CA ILE A 191 -10.68 14.20 -3.38
C ILE A 191 -9.20 14.16 -2.97
N MET A 192 -8.46 13.19 -3.51
CA MET A 192 -7.04 12.99 -3.18
C MET A 192 -6.15 14.12 -3.71
N GLU A 193 -5.22 14.60 -2.88
CA GLU A 193 -4.27 15.65 -3.24
C GLU A 193 -2.93 15.08 -3.72
N PHE A 194 -2.50 15.45 -4.93
CA PHE A 194 -1.22 15.01 -5.53
C PHE A 194 -0.28 16.15 -5.92
N GLY A 195 -0.65 17.42 -5.69
CA GLY A 195 0.01 18.61 -6.24
C GLY A 195 1.51 18.79 -5.90
N VAL A 196 2.01 18.07 -4.90
CA VAL A 196 3.41 18.21 -4.43
C VAL A 196 4.29 17.10 -5.02
N PRO A 197 5.37 17.44 -5.75
CA PRO A 197 6.31 16.42 -6.25
C PRO A 197 6.92 15.61 -5.11
N SER A 198 6.88 14.27 -5.22
CA SER A 198 7.41 13.36 -4.21
C SER A 198 7.92 12.06 -4.83
N PRO A 199 9.02 11.46 -4.32
CA PRO A 199 9.45 10.12 -4.69
C PRO A 199 8.35 9.07 -4.55
N MET A 200 7.49 9.19 -3.54
CA MET A 200 6.37 8.27 -3.32
C MET A 200 5.34 8.36 -4.45
N PHE A 201 5.07 9.56 -4.95
CA PHE A 201 4.18 9.73 -6.10
C PHE A 201 4.80 9.21 -7.39
N ASN A 202 6.14 9.29 -7.56
CA ASN A 202 6.81 8.60 -8.66
C ASN A 202 6.56 7.10 -8.60
N ILE A 203 6.65 6.47 -7.41
CA ILE A 203 6.39 5.03 -7.25
C ILE A 203 4.92 4.71 -7.56
N LEU A 204 3.96 5.43 -6.96
CA LEU A 204 2.53 5.20 -7.21
C LEU A 204 2.16 5.33 -8.69
N ALA A 205 2.57 6.43 -9.32
CA ALA A 205 2.27 6.67 -10.73
C ALA A 205 2.93 5.62 -11.64
N THR A 206 4.17 5.20 -11.34
CA THR A 206 4.84 4.14 -12.11
C THR A 206 4.12 2.81 -11.99
N LEU A 207 3.72 2.41 -10.78
CA LEU A 207 3.01 1.16 -10.55
C LEU A 207 1.61 1.17 -11.18
N ALA A 208 0.89 2.30 -11.11
CA ALA A 208 -0.38 2.48 -11.78
C ALA A 208 -0.21 2.31 -13.30
N LEU A 209 0.72 3.06 -13.91
CA LEU A 209 0.97 3.00 -15.36
C LEU A 209 1.42 1.61 -15.83
N LEU A 210 2.30 0.94 -15.08
CA LEU A 210 2.71 -0.43 -15.36
C LEU A 210 1.50 -1.37 -15.37
N ASN A 211 0.62 -1.27 -14.37
CA ASN A 211 -0.56 -2.12 -14.28
C ASN A 211 -1.58 -1.86 -15.39
N ILE A 212 -1.84 -0.60 -15.77
CA ILE A 212 -2.77 -0.32 -16.88
C ILE A 212 -2.21 -0.77 -18.23
N PHE A 213 -0.91 -0.61 -18.49
CA PHE A 213 -0.29 -1.11 -19.72
C PHE A 213 -0.34 -2.63 -19.80
N SER A 214 -0.01 -3.32 -18.70
CA SER A 214 -0.13 -4.77 -18.58
C SER A 214 -1.58 -5.24 -18.76
N PHE A 215 -2.54 -4.56 -18.14
CA PHE A 215 -3.96 -4.88 -18.27
C PHE A 215 -4.43 -4.74 -19.71
N ILE A 216 -4.11 -3.64 -20.38
CA ILE A 216 -4.42 -3.42 -21.80
C ILE A 216 -3.78 -4.50 -22.67
N GLY A 217 -2.53 -4.88 -22.39
CA GLY A 217 -1.85 -5.99 -23.06
C GLY A 217 -2.60 -7.32 -22.89
N GLY A 218 -3.03 -7.64 -21.66
CA GLY A 218 -3.84 -8.82 -21.38
C GLY A 218 -5.19 -8.82 -22.11
N ILE A 219 -5.89 -7.69 -22.14
CA ILE A 219 -7.14 -7.55 -22.89
C ILE A 219 -6.92 -7.74 -24.40
N LYS A 220 -5.84 -7.19 -24.97
CA LYS A 220 -5.47 -7.42 -26.37
C LYS A 220 -5.21 -8.90 -26.67
N MET A 221 -4.58 -9.62 -25.74
CA MET A 221 -4.35 -11.06 -25.85
C MET A 221 -5.66 -11.83 -25.86
N VAL A 222 -6.63 -11.46 -25.01
CA VAL A 222 -7.98 -12.06 -24.99
C VAL A 222 -8.74 -11.80 -26.29
N ILE A 223 -8.72 -10.57 -26.81
CA ILE A 223 -9.44 -10.21 -28.03
C ILE A 223 -8.88 -10.96 -29.25
N SER A 224 -7.57 -11.21 -29.26
CA SER A 224 -6.90 -11.92 -30.37
C SER A 224 -7.08 -13.45 -30.32
N ASP A 225 -7.63 -13.99 -29.23
CA ASP A 225 -7.74 -15.43 -29.01
C ASP A 225 -9.10 -15.99 -29.44
N VAL A 226 -9.09 -16.73 -30.55
CA VAL A 226 -10.30 -17.34 -31.13
C VAL A 226 -10.79 -18.55 -30.32
N GLU A 227 -9.90 -19.21 -29.57
CA GLU A 227 -10.20 -20.48 -28.89
C GLU A 227 -10.55 -20.34 -27.40
N ASN A 228 -10.63 -19.11 -26.87
CA ASN A 228 -10.88 -18.79 -25.46
C ASN A 228 -9.89 -19.44 -24.44
N LYS A 229 -8.73 -19.91 -24.91
CA LYS A 229 -7.67 -20.50 -24.07
C LYS A 229 -6.98 -19.46 -23.18
N VAL A 230 -6.89 -18.21 -23.65
CA VAL A 230 -6.29 -17.10 -22.91
C VAL A 230 -7.11 -16.78 -21.66
N LEU A 231 -8.45 -16.78 -21.77
CA LEU A 231 -9.30 -16.59 -20.59
C LEU A 231 -9.09 -17.71 -19.58
N ASP A 232 -9.07 -18.98 -20.01
CA ASP A 232 -8.81 -20.10 -19.10
C ASP A 232 -7.44 -19.97 -18.39
N LEU A 233 -6.41 -19.49 -19.07
CA LEU A 233 -5.04 -19.38 -18.52
C LEU A 233 -4.80 -18.13 -17.67
N PHE A 234 -5.42 -17.00 -18.00
CA PHE A 234 -5.05 -15.68 -17.46
C PHE A 234 -6.15 -14.99 -16.65
N THR A 235 -7.32 -15.60 -16.47
CA THR A 235 -8.46 -15.00 -15.71
C THR A 235 -8.01 -14.37 -14.40
N SER A 236 -7.28 -15.10 -13.56
CA SER A 236 -6.83 -14.59 -12.25
C SER A 236 -5.89 -13.39 -12.36
N GLN A 237 -4.98 -13.38 -13.35
CA GLN A 237 -4.07 -12.25 -13.58
C GLN A 237 -4.80 -11.03 -14.13
N ILE A 238 -5.76 -11.23 -15.04
CA ILE A 238 -6.60 -10.16 -15.60
C ILE A 238 -7.45 -9.54 -14.50
N VAL A 239 -8.09 -10.35 -13.65
CA VAL A 239 -8.88 -9.87 -12.51
C VAL A 239 -8.00 -9.11 -11.53
N LEU A 240 -6.84 -9.66 -11.13
CA LEU A 240 -5.91 -9.00 -10.22
C LEU A 240 -5.42 -7.66 -10.78
N SER A 241 -4.96 -7.64 -12.04
CA SER A 241 -4.48 -6.44 -12.71
C SER A 241 -5.59 -5.40 -12.86
N GLY A 242 -6.81 -5.82 -13.22
CA GLY A 242 -7.99 -4.96 -13.29
C GLY A 242 -8.38 -4.35 -11.94
N LEU A 243 -8.31 -5.12 -10.85
CA LEU A 243 -8.54 -4.62 -9.49
C LEU A 243 -7.48 -3.58 -9.08
N ILE A 244 -6.20 -3.80 -9.42
CA ILE A 244 -5.13 -2.83 -9.16
C ILE A 244 -5.35 -1.55 -9.97
N VAL A 245 -5.74 -1.67 -11.25
CA VAL A 245 -6.13 -0.51 -12.07
C VAL A 245 -7.29 0.24 -11.42
N TRP A 246 -8.31 -0.48 -10.93
CA TRP A 246 -9.48 0.14 -10.30
C TRP A 246 -9.11 0.88 -9.00
N ILE A 247 -8.28 0.29 -8.14
CA ILE A 247 -7.80 0.94 -6.91
C ILE A 247 -7.05 2.24 -7.25
N ASN A 248 -6.31 2.28 -8.36
CA ASN A 248 -5.53 3.42 -8.81
C ASN A 248 -6.31 4.47 -9.63
N LEU A 249 -7.64 4.39 -9.74
CA LEU A 249 -8.42 5.39 -10.51
C LEU A 249 -8.08 6.86 -10.18
N PRO A 250 -7.98 7.28 -8.90
CA PRO A 250 -7.62 8.66 -8.59
C PRO A 250 -6.22 9.06 -9.06
N VAL A 251 -5.30 8.10 -9.22
CA VAL A 251 -3.96 8.34 -9.74
C VAL A 251 -4.05 8.64 -11.24
N TYR A 252 -4.83 7.90 -12.02
CA TYR A 252 -5.03 8.21 -13.44
C TYR A 252 -5.77 9.54 -13.64
N GLU A 253 -6.76 9.82 -12.79
CA GLU A 253 -7.43 11.13 -12.76
C GLU A 253 -6.41 12.25 -12.53
N GLY A 254 -5.55 12.10 -11.52
CA GLY A 254 -4.47 13.03 -11.22
C GLY A 254 -3.40 13.15 -12.31
N LEU A 255 -3.11 12.08 -13.05
CA LEU A 255 -2.10 12.05 -14.12
C LEU A 255 -2.58 12.73 -15.40
N PHE A 256 -3.83 12.47 -15.82
CA PHE A 256 -4.27 12.75 -17.19
C PHE A 256 -5.44 13.71 -17.31
N PHE A 257 -6.34 13.73 -16.33
CA PHE A 257 -7.63 14.44 -16.48
C PHE A 257 -7.69 15.72 -15.66
N ARG A 258 -7.00 15.75 -14.52
CA ARG A 258 -7.08 16.84 -13.56
C ARG A 258 -6.27 18.06 -13.98
N LYS A 259 -6.90 19.25 -13.87
CA LYS A 259 -6.30 20.55 -14.25
C LYS A 259 -6.07 21.50 -13.07
N ASP A 260 -6.57 21.17 -11.88
CA ASP A 260 -6.40 21.99 -10.69
C ASP A 260 -5.00 21.85 -10.06
N SER A 261 -4.76 22.54 -8.94
CA SER A 261 -3.49 22.48 -8.20
C SER A 261 -3.23 21.13 -7.51
N GLY A 262 -4.23 20.26 -7.40
CA GLY A 262 -4.13 18.92 -6.82
C GLY A 262 -3.74 17.83 -7.81
N ARG A 263 -3.51 18.15 -9.08
CA ARG A 263 -3.04 17.22 -10.13
C ARG A 263 -1.63 16.70 -9.85
N ILE A 264 -1.29 15.54 -10.40
CA ILE A 264 0.07 15.00 -10.32
C ILE A 264 1.02 15.92 -11.13
N PRO A 265 2.15 16.35 -10.56
CA PRO A 265 3.11 17.21 -11.25
C PRO A 265 3.60 16.59 -12.56
N ASN A 266 3.72 17.39 -13.61
CA ASN A 266 4.18 16.92 -14.93
C ASN A 266 5.52 16.17 -14.85
N SER A 267 6.44 16.62 -13.99
CA SER A 267 7.73 15.95 -13.79
C SER A 267 7.60 14.52 -13.28
N VAL A 268 6.63 14.25 -12.41
CA VAL A 268 6.29 12.90 -11.93
C VAL A 268 5.69 12.09 -13.08
N THR A 269 4.72 12.67 -13.80
CA THR A 269 4.06 12.02 -14.95
C THR A 269 5.07 11.54 -16.00
N TYR A 270 5.99 12.42 -16.45
CA TYR A 270 6.99 12.05 -17.46
C TYR A 270 7.94 10.95 -16.97
N LYS A 271 8.45 11.06 -15.74
CA LYS A 271 9.34 10.04 -15.17
C LYS A 271 8.64 8.69 -15.06
N SER A 272 7.42 8.67 -14.53
CA SER A 272 6.64 7.44 -14.36
C SER A 272 6.25 6.80 -15.70
N LEU A 273 5.94 7.58 -16.73
CA LEU A 273 5.71 7.07 -18.08
C LEU A 273 6.96 6.41 -18.66
N ILE A 274 8.12 7.07 -18.58
CA ILE A 274 9.38 6.50 -19.10
C ILE A 274 9.71 5.19 -18.38
N VAL A 275 9.67 5.18 -17.05
CA VAL A 275 10.02 3.99 -16.26
C VAL A 275 9.04 2.85 -16.51
N SER A 276 7.73 3.12 -16.53
CA SER A 276 6.72 2.07 -16.78
C SER A 276 6.83 1.49 -18.19
N LEU A 277 7.02 2.33 -19.22
CA LEU A 277 7.23 1.87 -20.59
C LEU A 277 8.51 1.03 -20.72
N LEU A 278 9.62 1.47 -20.13
CA LEU A 278 10.87 0.69 -20.11
C LEU A 278 10.67 -0.68 -19.45
N ALA A 279 9.99 -0.72 -18.29
CA ALA A 279 9.70 -1.98 -17.60
C ALA A 279 8.81 -2.91 -18.45
N CYS A 280 7.78 -2.38 -19.10
CA CYS A 280 6.92 -3.13 -20.00
C CYS A 280 7.67 -3.65 -21.25
N SER A 281 8.54 -2.82 -21.85
CA SER A 281 9.37 -3.23 -22.99
C SER A 281 10.34 -4.35 -22.62
N VAL A 282 11.00 -4.25 -21.46
CA VAL A 282 11.88 -5.31 -20.94
C VAL A 282 11.10 -6.60 -20.70
N ALA A 283 9.85 -6.53 -20.24
CA ALA A 283 9.02 -7.72 -20.03
C ALA A 283 8.55 -8.39 -21.32
N LEU A 284 8.49 -7.65 -22.44
CA LEU A 284 8.11 -8.17 -23.76
C LEU A 284 9.28 -8.81 -24.52
N HIS A 285 10.52 -8.56 -24.11
CA HIS A 285 11.73 -9.19 -24.63
C HIS A 285 12.10 -10.47 -23.84
#